data_AF-A0A7J4QV16-F1
#
_entry.id   AF-A0A7J4QV16-F1
#
_cell.length_a   1.000
_cell.length_b   1.000
_cell.length_c   1.000
_cell.angle_alpha   90.00
_cell.angle_beta   90.00
_cell.angle_gamma   90.00
#
_symmetry.space_group_name_H-M   'P 1'
#
loop_
_entity.id
_entity.type
_entity.pdbx_description
1 polymer ?
#
loop_
_entity_poly.entity_id
_entity_poly.type
_entity_poly.pdbx_seq_one_letter_code
_entity_poly.pdbx_strand_id
1 'polypeptide(L)'
;MTYSTEYVVEWDWDIASNSEFLNNIIRDSNCRLLVTKLGLSSAITSSFATLNSLPDLAIARLNLSNQHSLDLELTSDHNKQANIAHSLIPKDAIELLNAYDYDSWDLSKMTSSSDDFEFRSQIWQALNKYPLGDETWSNDIETSNPLAAWIATPNEFRESRWIRIANKLRDNWADLMQCENTSPKLLASSINLASDQWKLDAIKQISQHFLTDNQLLIEMRKDALNSSQSSAISTAILLICDKLPNEFSSYVRSAVDEWLDSPLFANDVLESLFRENSEGDFDRFVVYDKVALASKIHPKNSILYNWGRYVMCLKNSELISNELMRDFISLLPFHWWYGNSSDWLVSQLSSSAGRRWLAEQRIPWPGLIFRLDGEIWGPPGFRKKFVRQIPASNDLLFIPIMQDCVAKDYLMDTYDLASKIEDSNFRITARTHPKIGFLLRELNEWPDFSVKIISEGDATIGALIFGISYYKNLN
;
A
#
# COMPACT_ATOMS: atom_id res chain seq x y z
N MET A 1 -14.80 10.38 -57.52
CA MET A 1 -15.31 9.74 -56.30
C MET A 1 -15.94 10.83 -55.45
N THR A 2 -17.26 10.97 -55.54
CA THR A 2 -18.04 11.89 -54.71
C THR A 2 -18.14 11.29 -53.31
N TYR A 3 -17.48 11.91 -52.34
CA TYR A 3 -17.64 11.58 -50.93
C TYR A 3 -19.07 11.90 -50.53
N SER A 4 -19.90 10.88 -50.26
CA SER A 4 -21.19 11.10 -49.62
C SER A 4 -20.97 11.05 -48.11
N THR A 5 -21.24 12.17 -47.45
CA THR A 5 -21.16 12.30 -46.00
C THR A 5 -22.42 11.75 -45.39
N GLU A 6 -22.29 10.71 -44.58
CA GLU A 6 -23.39 10.17 -43.77
C GLU A 6 -23.81 11.20 -42.72
N TYR A 7 -25.11 11.31 -42.43
CA TYR A 7 -25.64 12.29 -41.50
C TYR A 7 -26.74 11.73 -40.60
N VAL A 8 -26.88 12.36 -39.44
CA VAL A 8 -27.92 12.13 -38.43
C VAL A 8 -28.77 13.39 -38.33
N VAL A 9 -30.09 13.23 -38.34
CA VAL A 9 -31.03 14.35 -38.29
C VAL A 9 -31.76 14.32 -36.95
N GLU A 10 -31.68 15.41 -36.21
CA GLU A 10 -32.54 15.67 -35.06
C GLU A 10 -33.68 16.60 -35.51
N TRP A 11 -34.92 16.15 -35.30
CA TRP A 11 -36.12 16.81 -35.78
C TRP A 11 -37.05 17.12 -34.61
N ASP A 12 -37.10 18.39 -34.24
CA ASP A 12 -37.86 18.88 -33.09
C ASP A 12 -39.29 19.35 -33.44
N TRP A 13 -39.74 19.18 -34.68
CA TRP A 13 -41.03 19.68 -35.15
C TRP A 13 -42.06 18.55 -35.34
N ASP A 14 -43.35 18.91 -35.39
CA ASP A 14 -44.43 17.94 -35.57
C ASP A 14 -44.25 17.07 -36.83
N ILE A 15 -44.34 15.75 -36.62
CA ILE A 15 -44.16 14.72 -37.66
C ILE A 15 -45.35 14.72 -38.63
N ALA A 16 -46.58 14.92 -38.16
CA ALA A 16 -47.77 14.79 -38.99
C ALA A 16 -47.77 15.81 -40.14
N SER A 17 -47.35 17.04 -39.82
CA SER A 17 -47.26 18.15 -40.78
C SER A 17 -46.13 18.01 -41.81
N ASN A 18 -45.12 17.17 -41.56
CA ASN A 18 -43.90 17.07 -42.38
C ASN A 18 -43.57 15.63 -42.84
N SER A 19 -44.56 14.74 -42.79
CA SER A 19 -44.38 13.31 -43.03
C SER A 19 -43.77 12.98 -44.41
N GLU A 20 -44.13 13.70 -45.47
CA GLU A 20 -43.58 13.48 -46.82
C GLU A 20 -42.08 13.80 -46.91
N PHE A 21 -41.64 14.90 -46.28
CA PHE A 21 -40.24 15.31 -46.24
C PHE A 21 -39.40 14.35 -45.40
N LEU A 22 -39.90 13.94 -44.22
CA LEU A 22 -39.21 13.00 -43.34
C LEU A 22 -39.06 11.61 -43.97
N ASN A 23 -40.07 11.15 -44.74
CA ASN A 23 -39.95 9.91 -45.51
C ASN A 23 -38.88 10.00 -46.60
N ASN A 24 -38.70 11.17 -47.24
CA ASN A 24 -37.64 11.36 -48.23
C ASN A 24 -36.24 11.39 -47.60
N ILE A 25 -36.09 12.02 -46.43
CA ILE A 25 -34.83 12.02 -45.68
C ILE A 25 -34.41 10.60 -45.30
N ILE A 26 -35.31 9.81 -44.73
CA ILE A 26 -34.99 8.43 -44.29
C ILE A 26 -34.69 7.52 -45.48
N ARG A 27 -35.21 7.82 -46.68
CA ARG A 27 -34.88 7.07 -47.90
C ARG A 27 -33.52 7.44 -48.51
N ASP A 28 -32.92 8.55 -48.10
CA ASP A 28 -31.57 8.90 -48.54
C ASP A 28 -30.60 7.85 -47.98
N SER A 29 -29.79 7.25 -48.86
CA SER A 29 -28.75 6.28 -48.50
C SER A 29 -27.72 6.83 -47.50
N ASN A 30 -27.63 8.15 -47.37
CA ASN A 30 -26.71 8.84 -46.46
C ASN A 30 -27.33 9.14 -45.08
N CYS A 31 -28.65 9.04 -44.92
CA CYS A 31 -29.30 9.27 -43.64
C CYS A 31 -29.20 8.00 -42.77
N ARG A 32 -28.44 8.08 -41.67
CA ARG A 32 -28.25 6.95 -40.76
C ARG A 32 -29.28 6.87 -39.64
N LEU A 33 -29.74 8.02 -39.16
CA LEU A 33 -30.65 8.09 -38.01
C LEU A 33 -31.47 9.38 -38.07
N LEU A 34 -32.77 9.27 -37.81
CA LEU A 34 -33.67 10.39 -37.56
C LEU A 34 -34.17 10.29 -36.12
N VAL A 35 -33.94 11.33 -35.33
CA VAL A 35 -34.40 11.44 -33.94
C VAL A 35 -35.54 12.45 -33.88
N THR A 36 -36.70 12.04 -33.37
CA THR A 36 -37.89 12.91 -33.25
C THR A 36 -38.35 12.99 -31.80
N LYS A 37 -38.64 14.19 -31.29
CA LYS A 37 -39.12 14.39 -29.91
C LYS A 37 -40.64 14.53 -29.78
N LEU A 38 -41.34 14.87 -30.87
CA LEU A 38 -42.76 15.23 -30.86
C LEU A 38 -43.53 14.49 -31.97
N GLY A 39 -44.60 13.78 -31.60
CA GLY A 39 -45.51 13.09 -32.53
C GLY A 39 -45.44 11.56 -32.48
N LEU A 40 -46.43 10.89 -33.08
CA LEU A 40 -46.46 9.42 -33.17
C LEU A 40 -45.63 8.96 -34.38
N SER A 41 -44.67 8.05 -34.15
CA SER A 41 -43.75 7.51 -35.17
C SER A 41 -44.43 6.67 -36.27
N SER A 42 -45.70 6.31 -36.09
CA SER A 42 -46.51 5.55 -37.06
C SER A 42 -46.75 6.28 -38.40
N ALA A 43 -46.42 7.57 -38.51
CA ALA A 43 -46.58 8.36 -39.73
C ALA A 43 -45.44 8.19 -40.76
N ILE A 44 -44.31 7.56 -40.38
CA ILE A 44 -43.13 7.40 -41.25
C ILE A 44 -43.02 5.94 -41.72
N THR A 45 -43.49 5.67 -42.93
CA THR A 45 -43.58 4.32 -43.50
C THR A 45 -42.26 3.82 -44.10
N SER A 46 -41.30 4.70 -44.35
CA SER A 46 -40.03 4.35 -45.00
C SER A 46 -38.91 3.91 -44.04
N SER A 47 -39.19 3.80 -42.75
CA SER A 47 -38.20 3.41 -41.74
C SER A 47 -37.94 1.90 -41.74
N PHE A 48 -36.66 1.50 -41.68
CA PHE A 48 -36.28 0.08 -41.56
C PHE A 48 -36.53 -0.47 -40.14
N ALA A 49 -36.35 0.40 -39.13
CA ALA A 49 -36.62 0.14 -37.73
C ALA A 49 -37.04 1.45 -37.03
N THR A 50 -37.92 1.36 -36.03
CA THR A 50 -38.32 2.49 -35.17
C THR A 50 -38.13 2.11 -33.71
N LEU A 51 -37.54 2.99 -32.93
CA LEU A 51 -37.36 2.81 -31.49
C LEU A 51 -38.29 3.79 -30.76
N ASN A 52 -39.25 3.28 -30.02
CA ASN A 52 -40.23 4.08 -29.28
C ASN A 52 -40.03 3.88 -27.77
N SER A 53 -40.04 4.97 -27.00
CA SER A 53 -40.10 4.87 -25.53
C SER A 53 -41.44 4.29 -25.09
N LEU A 54 -41.43 3.35 -24.16
CA LEU A 54 -42.64 2.87 -23.49
C LEU A 54 -42.91 3.68 -22.20
N PRO A 55 -44.12 3.59 -21.61
CA PRO A 55 -44.44 4.23 -20.33
C PRO A 55 -43.65 3.65 -19.15
N ASP A 56 -43.17 2.41 -19.29
CA ASP A 56 -42.36 1.74 -18.28
C ASP A 56 -40.92 2.28 -18.29
N LEU A 57 -40.40 2.52 -17.09
CA LEU A 57 -39.12 3.19 -16.89
C LEU A 57 -37.99 2.34 -17.50
N ALA A 58 -37.12 2.98 -18.29
CA ALA A 58 -35.99 2.36 -18.97
C ALA A 58 -36.36 1.23 -19.96
N ILE A 59 -37.60 1.19 -20.48
CA ILE A 59 -37.96 0.24 -21.54
C ILE A 59 -38.25 0.98 -22.86
N ALA A 60 -37.59 0.56 -23.92
CA ALA A 60 -37.85 1.03 -25.28
C ALA A 60 -38.27 -0.13 -26.19
N ARG A 61 -39.27 0.08 -27.04
CA ARG A 61 -39.72 -0.90 -28.02
C ARG A 61 -39.09 -0.64 -29.39
N LEU A 62 -38.31 -1.60 -29.88
CA LEU A 62 -37.80 -1.62 -31.24
C LEU A 62 -38.82 -2.32 -32.15
N ASN A 63 -39.43 -1.60 -33.09
CA ASN A 63 -40.26 -2.18 -34.14
C ASN A 63 -39.47 -2.26 -35.45
N LEU A 64 -39.35 -3.46 -36.00
CA LEU A 64 -38.76 -3.71 -37.30
C LEU A 64 -39.82 -3.68 -38.41
N SER A 65 -39.42 -3.31 -39.63
CA SER A 65 -40.30 -3.25 -40.80
C SER A 65 -41.05 -4.55 -41.14
N ASN A 66 -40.59 -5.70 -40.63
CA ASN A 66 -41.20 -7.03 -40.80
C ASN A 66 -42.21 -7.40 -39.68
N GLN A 67 -42.81 -6.43 -38.99
CA GLN A 67 -43.80 -6.61 -37.92
C GLN A 67 -43.29 -7.33 -36.65
N HIS A 68 -41.98 -7.48 -36.48
CA HIS A 68 -41.40 -7.93 -35.22
C HIS A 68 -41.16 -6.74 -34.29
N SER A 69 -41.67 -6.83 -33.06
CA SER A 69 -41.38 -5.88 -31.97
C SER A 69 -40.56 -6.55 -30.87
N LEU A 70 -39.49 -5.89 -30.44
CA LEU A 70 -38.65 -6.33 -29.33
C LEU A 70 -38.66 -5.24 -28.25
N ASP A 71 -38.97 -5.62 -27.01
CA ASP A 71 -38.85 -4.72 -25.87
C ASP A 71 -37.42 -4.80 -25.34
N LEU A 72 -36.74 -3.66 -25.33
CA LEU A 72 -35.37 -3.48 -24.90
C LEU A 72 -35.38 -2.80 -23.54
N GLU A 73 -34.84 -3.48 -22.54
CA GLU A 73 -34.49 -2.86 -21.26
C GLU A 73 -33.17 -2.09 -21.44
N LEU A 74 -33.24 -0.77 -21.28
CA LEU A 74 -32.10 0.13 -21.37
C LEU A 74 -31.32 0.06 -20.07
N THR A 75 -30.32 -0.82 -20.02
CA THR A 75 -29.33 -0.81 -18.96
C THR A 75 -28.34 0.31 -19.22
N SER A 76 -28.26 1.30 -18.32
CA SER A 76 -27.19 2.29 -18.35
C SER A 76 -25.88 1.59 -17.98
N ASP A 77 -25.04 1.27 -18.95
CA ASP A 77 -23.62 1.01 -18.69
C ASP A 77 -22.97 2.30 -18.21
N HIS A 78 -22.93 2.45 -16.88
CA HIS A 78 -21.98 3.18 -16.05
C HIS A 78 -21.52 4.63 -16.40
N ASN A 79 -21.59 5.47 -15.36
CA ASN A 79 -20.73 6.64 -15.08
C ASN A 79 -21.23 8.06 -15.36
N LYS A 80 -22.50 8.35 -15.04
CA LYS A 80 -22.83 9.61 -14.33
C LYS A 80 -23.90 9.30 -13.29
N GLN A 81 -23.47 8.90 -12.10
CA GLN A 81 -24.37 8.83 -10.96
C GLN A 81 -25.04 10.20 -10.83
N ALA A 82 -26.38 10.22 -10.94
CA ALA A 82 -27.17 11.37 -10.52
C ALA A 82 -26.73 11.74 -9.10
N ASN A 83 -26.73 13.04 -8.77
CA ASN A 83 -26.39 13.60 -7.46
C ASN A 83 -27.33 13.08 -6.35
N ILE A 84 -27.26 11.79 -6.02
CA ILE A 84 -28.03 11.15 -4.97
C ILE A 84 -27.12 11.12 -3.76
N ALA A 85 -27.44 11.95 -2.77
CA ALA A 85 -26.77 11.90 -1.48
C ALA A 85 -27.10 10.56 -0.82
N HIS A 86 -26.11 9.71 -0.61
CA HIS A 86 -26.27 8.49 0.16
C HIS A 86 -26.12 8.78 1.67
N SER A 87 -26.60 7.84 2.51
CA SER A 87 -26.52 7.96 3.97
C SER A 87 -25.10 7.81 4.50
N LEU A 88 -24.27 7.00 3.81
CA LEU A 88 -22.89 6.74 4.17
C LEU A 88 -21.95 7.77 3.54
N ILE A 89 -20.92 8.13 4.28
CA ILE A 89 -19.82 9.00 3.86
C ILE A 89 -18.49 8.42 4.36
N PRO A 90 -17.36 8.71 3.71
CA PRO A 90 -16.06 8.27 4.21
C PRO A 90 -15.75 8.93 5.56
N LYS A 91 -15.24 8.14 6.50
CA LYS A 91 -14.83 8.63 7.82
C LYS A 91 -13.53 9.44 7.76
N ASP A 92 -12.58 8.97 6.96
CA ASP A 92 -11.25 9.55 6.80
C ASP A 92 -10.78 9.41 5.35
N ALA A 93 -9.58 9.92 5.06
CA ALA A 93 -9.02 9.86 3.73
C ALA A 93 -8.69 8.42 3.28
N ILE A 94 -8.36 7.50 4.19
CA ILE A 94 -8.09 6.10 3.84
C ILE A 94 -9.36 5.42 3.33
N GLU A 95 -10.48 5.58 4.06
CA GLU A 95 -11.76 5.05 3.61
C GLU A 95 -12.16 5.62 2.25
N LEU A 96 -11.96 6.93 2.03
CA LEU A 96 -12.21 7.56 0.73
C LEU A 96 -11.36 6.91 -0.37
N LEU A 97 -10.04 6.81 -0.17
CA LEU A 97 -9.12 6.26 -1.16
C LEU A 97 -9.41 4.78 -1.46
N ASN A 98 -9.78 3.99 -0.44
CA ASN A 98 -10.13 2.58 -0.61
C ASN A 98 -11.49 2.37 -1.28
N ALA A 99 -12.43 3.30 -1.07
CA ALA A 99 -13.78 3.25 -1.61
C ALA A 99 -13.85 3.68 -3.09
N TYR A 100 -12.88 4.45 -3.57
CA TYR A 100 -12.85 4.92 -4.96
C TYR A 100 -12.15 3.92 -5.88
N ASP A 101 -12.86 3.39 -6.88
CA ASP A 101 -12.30 2.49 -7.91
C ASP A 101 -12.94 2.75 -9.28
N TYR A 102 -12.13 2.92 -10.33
CA TYR A 102 -12.55 3.19 -11.72
C TYR A 102 -13.75 4.17 -11.87
N ASP A 103 -13.65 5.37 -11.29
CA ASP A 103 -14.72 6.40 -11.30
C ASP A 103 -16.03 5.98 -10.60
N SER A 104 -15.97 5.00 -9.70
CA SER A 104 -17.12 4.54 -8.91
C SER A 104 -16.81 4.46 -7.42
N TRP A 105 -17.86 4.60 -6.60
CA TRP A 105 -17.78 4.55 -5.14
C TRP A 105 -18.34 3.24 -4.60
N ASP A 106 -17.52 2.50 -3.85
CA ASP A 106 -17.93 1.32 -3.09
C ASP A 106 -18.37 1.73 -1.67
N LEU A 107 -19.68 1.83 -1.49
CA LEU A 107 -20.29 2.24 -0.21
C LEU A 107 -20.02 1.27 0.93
N SER A 108 -19.68 -0.01 0.65
CA SER A 108 -19.42 -0.99 1.70
C SER A 108 -18.16 -0.70 2.51
N LYS A 109 -17.27 0.15 1.96
CA LYS A 109 -16.01 0.58 2.58
C LYS A 109 -16.13 1.89 3.36
N MET A 110 -17.29 2.54 3.32
CA MET A 110 -17.56 3.79 4.04
C MET A 110 -18.29 3.48 5.35
N THR A 111 -17.77 3.98 6.48
CA THR A 111 -18.34 3.64 7.80
C THR A 111 -19.03 4.80 8.50
N SER A 112 -18.79 6.04 8.06
CA SER A 112 -19.36 7.23 8.69
C SER A 112 -20.73 7.58 8.12
N SER A 113 -21.52 8.29 8.93
CA SER A 113 -22.83 8.81 8.55
C SER A 113 -23.10 10.08 9.37
N SER A 114 -23.91 10.98 8.82
CA SER A 114 -24.39 12.17 9.53
C SER A 114 -25.89 12.29 9.36
N ASP A 115 -26.62 12.74 10.38
CA ASP A 115 -28.06 12.99 10.28
C ASP A 115 -28.37 14.27 9.49
N ASP A 116 -27.38 15.16 9.36
CA ASP A 116 -27.49 16.38 8.57
C ASP A 116 -27.46 16.07 7.07
N PHE A 117 -28.62 16.20 6.43
CA PHE A 117 -28.77 15.98 4.99
C PHE A 117 -27.98 16.97 4.15
N GLU A 118 -27.90 18.24 4.55
CA GLU A 118 -27.18 19.26 3.79
C GLU A 118 -25.68 18.97 3.82
N PHE A 119 -25.15 18.66 5.00
CA PHE A 119 -23.76 18.24 5.15
C PHE A 119 -23.44 17.01 4.28
N ARG A 120 -24.25 15.94 4.35
CA ARG A 120 -24.04 14.74 3.50
C ARG A 120 -24.13 15.05 2.02
N SER A 121 -25.10 15.86 1.60
CA SER A 121 -25.28 16.24 0.20
C SER A 121 -24.05 16.97 -0.34
N GLN A 122 -23.48 17.87 0.44
CA GLN A 122 -22.25 18.58 0.07
C GLN A 122 -21.04 17.63 0.01
N ILE A 123 -20.93 16.65 0.91
CA ILE A 123 -19.87 15.63 0.83
C ILE A 123 -20.02 14.82 -0.46
N TRP A 124 -21.23 14.36 -0.81
CA TRP A 124 -21.45 13.62 -2.06
C TRP A 124 -21.19 14.46 -3.32
N GLN A 125 -21.49 15.75 -3.30
CA GLN A 125 -21.08 16.67 -4.36
C GLN A 125 -19.56 16.78 -4.47
N ALA A 126 -18.85 16.78 -3.34
CA ALA A 126 -17.39 16.78 -3.34
C ALA A 126 -16.81 15.47 -3.89
N LEU A 127 -17.38 14.33 -3.50
CA LEU A 127 -16.99 13.01 -4.02
C LEU A 127 -17.18 12.91 -5.53
N ASN A 128 -18.24 13.50 -6.09
CA ASN A 128 -18.45 13.58 -7.54
C ASN A 128 -17.42 14.45 -8.28
N LYS A 129 -16.68 15.30 -7.57
CA LYS A 129 -15.62 16.14 -8.12
C LYS A 129 -14.23 15.49 -7.97
N TYR A 130 -14.06 14.59 -7.01
CA TYR A 130 -12.84 13.83 -6.85
C TYR A 130 -12.65 12.83 -8.02
N PRO A 131 -11.42 12.57 -8.50
CA PRO A 131 -10.12 13.06 -8.04
C PRO A 131 -9.66 14.36 -8.71
N LEU A 132 -10.27 14.75 -9.83
CA LEU A 132 -9.86 15.94 -10.61
C LEU A 132 -10.01 17.23 -9.80
N GLY A 133 -11.07 17.31 -9.00
CA GLY A 133 -11.43 18.43 -8.17
C GLY A 133 -12.12 19.57 -8.93
N ASP A 134 -12.57 20.57 -8.18
CA ASP A 134 -13.14 21.83 -8.66
C ASP A 134 -12.79 22.95 -7.67
N GLU A 135 -11.76 23.72 -7.99
CA GLU A 135 -11.24 24.75 -7.12
C GLU A 135 -12.27 25.86 -6.84
N THR A 136 -13.09 26.20 -7.83
CA THR A 136 -14.11 27.25 -7.66
C THR A 136 -15.15 26.83 -6.65
N TRP A 137 -15.68 25.61 -6.79
CA TRP A 137 -16.66 25.07 -5.86
C TRP A 137 -16.08 24.83 -4.47
N SER A 138 -14.84 24.33 -4.39
CA SER A 138 -14.17 24.15 -3.11
C SER A 138 -14.01 25.45 -2.32
N ASN A 139 -13.75 26.58 -2.99
CA ASN A 139 -13.66 27.89 -2.33
C ASN A 139 -15.01 28.39 -1.82
N ASP A 140 -16.09 28.17 -2.58
CA ASP A 140 -17.44 28.57 -2.20
C ASP A 140 -17.94 27.83 -0.95
N ILE A 141 -17.60 26.54 -0.82
CA ILE A 141 -18.07 25.69 0.28
C ILE A 141 -17.11 25.65 1.49
N GLU A 142 -15.91 26.23 1.38
CA GLU A 142 -14.85 26.14 2.40
C GLU A 142 -15.30 26.58 3.80
N THR A 143 -16.16 27.60 3.87
CA THR A 143 -16.63 28.15 5.14
C THR A 143 -17.74 27.31 5.76
N SER A 144 -18.69 26.82 4.95
CA SER A 144 -19.83 26.04 5.43
C SER A 144 -19.47 24.59 5.70
N ASN A 145 -18.67 23.98 4.84
CA ASN A 145 -18.24 22.58 4.95
C ASN A 145 -16.78 22.42 4.51
N PRO A 146 -15.82 22.61 5.45
CA PRO A 146 -14.40 22.48 5.18
C PRO A 146 -14.00 21.10 4.64
N LEU A 147 -14.68 20.04 5.07
CA LEU A 147 -14.38 18.68 4.62
C LEU A 147 -14.80 18.48 3.15
N ALA A 148 -16.00 18.93 2.78
CA ALA A 148 -16.44 18.89 1.39
C ALA A 148 -15.50 19.70 0.48
N ALA A 149 -15.10 20.90 0.93
CA ALA A 149 -14.10 21.70 0.22
C ALA A 149 -12.78 20.94 0.04
N TRP A 150 -12.29 20.28 1.10
CA TRP A 150 -11.06 19.48 1.07
C TRP A 150 -11.12 18.35 0.03
N ILE A 151 -12.18 17.55 0.05
CA ILE A 151 -12.36 16.40 -0.85
C ILE A 151 -12.39 16.86 -2.32
N ALA A 152 -13.11 17.94 -2.63
CA ALA A 152 -13.22 18.47 -3.99
C ALA A 152 -11.98 19.25 -4.45
N THR A 153 -10.94 19.36 -3.63
CA THR A 153 -9.76 20.16 -3.98
C THR A 153 -8.91 19.47 -5.03
N PRO A 154 -8.58 20.15 -6.15
CA PRO A 154 -7.57 19.67 -7.09
C PRO A 154 -6.20 19.56 -6.42
N ASN A 155 -5.39 18.59 -6.84
CA ASN A 155 -4.08 18.29 -6.22
C ASN A 155 -3.18 19.53 -6.07
N GLU A 156 -3.14 20.39 -7.08
CA GLU A 156 -2.29 21.59 -7.12
C GLU A 156 -2.63 22.65 -6.06
N PHE A 157 -3.86 22.66 -5.54
CA PHE A 157 -4.31 23.63 -4.53
C PHE A 157 -4.37 23.03 -3.12
N ARG A 158 -4.09 21.72 -2.95
CA ARG A 158 -4.22 21.02 -1.66
C ARG A 158 -3.37 21.65 -0.56
N GLU A 159 -2.09 21.96 -0.80
CA GLU A 159 -1.26 22.59 0.22
C GLU A 159 -1.87 23.91 0.73
N SER A 160 -2.24 24.78 -0.21
CA SER A 160 -2.75 26.11 0.11
C SER A 160 -4.06 26.04 0.90
N ARG A 161 -4.94 25.08 0.57
CA ARG A 161 -6.20 24.88 1.28
C ARG A 161 -5.98 24.24 2.62
N TRP A 162 -5.11 23.24 2.71
CA TRP A 162 -4.79 22.56 3.97
C TRP A 162 -4.34 23.55 5.04
N ILE A 163 -3.47 24.49 4.70
CA ILE A 163 -3.03 25.57 5.61
C ILE A 163 -4.22 26.34 6.23
N ARG A 164 -5.31 26.54 5.46
CA ARG A 164 -6.49 27.29 5.90
C ARG A 164 -7.47 26.48 6.72
N ILE A 165 -7.60 25.17 6.43
CA ILE A 165 -8.69 24.34 6.96
C ILE A 165 -8.28 23.20 7.88
N ALA A 166 -6.99 22.86 7.97
CA ALA A 166 -6.52 21.68 8.71
C ALA A 166 -7.03 21.65 10.16
N ASN A 167 -7.07 22.81 10.83
CA ASN A 167 -7.56 22.94 12.20
C ASN A 167 -9.08 22.75 12.37
N LYS A 168 -9.84 22.77 11.27
CA LYS A 168 -11.30 22.51 11.25
C LYS A 168 -11.62 21.05 10.96
N LEU A 169 -10.66 20.28 10.45
CA LEU A 169 -10.81 18.87 10.16
C LEU A 169 -10.52 18.06 11.43
N ARG A 170 -11.39 17.09 11.74
CA ARG A 170 -11.32 16.31 13.01
C ARG A 170 -10.63 14.96 12.85
N ASP A 171 -10.68 14.40 11.64
CA ASP A 171 -10.20 13.05 11.34
C ASP A 171 -8.94 13.07 10.44
N ASN A 172 -8.40 11.88 10.14
CA ASN A 172 -7.17 11.70 9.38
C ASN A 172 -7.35 12.00 7.89
N TRP A 173 -7.37 13.28 7.54
CA TRP A 173 -7.63 13.77 6.18
C TRP A 173 -6.37 14.24 5.45
N ALA A 174 -5.22 14.30 6.12
CA ALA A 174 -3.96 14.71 5.50
C ALA A 174 -3.52 13.76 4.38
N ASP A 175 -3.99 12.51 4.39
CA ASP A 175 -3.62 11.50 3.39
C ASP A 175 -4.05 11.83 1.95
N LEU A 176 -4.97 12.78 1.75
CA LEU A 176 -5.27 13.29 0.41
C LEU A 176 -4.16 14.19 -0.15
N MET A 177 -3.27 14.72 0.70
CA MET A 177 -2.15 15.53 0.25
C MET A 177 -0.98 14.64 -0.21
N GLN A 178 -0.36 14.99 -1.34
CA GLN A 178 0.77 14.23 -1.87
C GLN A 178 2.07 14.64 -1.18
N CYS A 179 2.76 13.69 -0.55
CA CYS A 179 3.99 13.97 0.21
C CYS A 179 5.09 14.57 -0.66
N GLU A 180 5.22 14.11 -1.91
CA GLU A 180 6.29 14.47 -2.85
C GLU A 180 6.26 15.94 -3.27
N ASN A 181 5.05 16.51 -3.35
CA ASN A 181 4.84 17.87 -3.83
C ASN A 181 4.68 18.86 -2.69
N THR A 182 4.72 18.42 -1.43
CA THR A 182 4.38 19.25 -0.27
C THR A 182 5.61 19.78 0.45
N SER A 183 5.55 21.05 0.90
CA SER A 183 6.64 21.63 1.68
C SER A 183 6.93 20.87 3.00
N PRO A 184 8.20 20.66 3.39
CA PRO A 184 8.56 19.89 4.60
C PRO A 184 7.96 20.43 5.90
N LYS A 185 7.83 21.76 6.04
CA LYS A 185 7.20 22.40 7.21
C LYS A 185 5.70 22.06 7.29
N LEU A 186 5.01 22.03 6.15
CA LEU A 186 3.59 21.66 6.10
C LEU A 186 3.41 20.17 6.40
N LEU A 187 4.26 19.30 5.85
CA LEU A 187 4.28 17.87 6.18
C LEU A 187 4.39 17.66 7.69
N ALA A 188 5.41 18.25 8.33
CA ALA A 188 5.64 18.12 9.76
C ALA A 188 4.42 18.56 10.60
N SER A 189 3.76 19.66 10.22
CA SER A 189 2.56 20.15 10.91
C SER A 189 1.32 19.27 10.74
N SER A 190 1.29 18.45 9.70
CA SER A 190 0.13 17.63 9.32
C SER A 190 0.19 16.20 9.84
N ILE A 191 1.34 15.78 10.37
CA ILE A 191 1.64 14.40 10.80
C ILE A 191 0.63 13.81 11.79
N ASN A 192 0.03 14.64 12.64
CA ASN A 192 -0.94 14.18 13.65
C ASN A 192 -2.38 14.08 13.12
N LEU A 193 -2.62 14.45 11.86
CA LEU A 193 -3.90 14.44 11.16
C LEU A 193 -3.89 13.44 9.98
N ALA A 194 -3.02 12.45 10.05
CA ALA A 194 -2.72 11.52 8.96
C ALA A 194 -2.69 10.07 9.46
N SER A 195 -2.82 9.11 8.55
CA SER A 195 -2.54 7.71 8.86
C SER A 195 -1.07 7.43 9.15
N ASP A 196 -0.79 6.25 9.70
CA ASP A 196 0.59 5.81 9.96
C ASP A 196 1.40 5.64 8.67
N GLN A 197 0.77 5.21 7.57
CA GLN A 197 1.44 5.06 6.28
C GLN A 197 1.83 6.42 5.70
N TRP A 198 0.89 7.38 5.68
CA TRP A 198 1.20 8.72 5.21
C TRP A 198 2.24 9.41 6.11
N LYS A 199 2.16 9.22 7.43
CA LYS A 199 3.17 9.71 8.38
C LYS A 199 4.57 9.17 8.06
N LEU A 200 4.69 7.88 7.72
CA LEU A 200 5.95 7.28 7.29
C LEU A 200 6.48 7.99 6.03
N ASP A 201 5.63 8.14 5.03
CA ASP A 201 6.02 8.72 3.75
C ASP A 201 6.39 10.20 3.89
N ALA A 202 5.63 10.96 4.68
CA ALA A 202 5.94 12.36 5.01
C ALA A 202 7.28 12.50 5.74
N ILE A 203 7.55 11.68 6.76
CA ILE A 203 8.85 11.70 7.48
C ILE A 203 10.00 11.34 6.54
N LYS A 204 9.82 10.35 5.65
CA LYS A 204 10.81 10.02 4.63
C LYS A 204 11.07 11.18 3.67
N GLN A 205 10.02 11.86 3.19
CA GLN A 205 10.19 13.04 2.34
C GLN A 205 10.94 14.17 3.07
N ILE A 206 10.57 14.48 4.32
CA ILE A 206 11.30 15.46 5.14
C ILE A 206 12.79 15.07 5.26
N SER A 207 13.09 13.79 5.50
CA SER A 207 14.46 13.29 5.61
C SER A 207 15.25 13.44 4.29
N GLN A 208 14.60 13.25 3.14
CA GLN A 208 15.23 13.47 1.83
C GLN A 208 15.56 14.95 1.61
N HIS A 209 14.66 15.85 1.99
CA HIS A 209 14.92 17.29 1.92
C HIS A 209 16.09 17.73 2.81
N PHE A 210 16.27 17.12 3.98
CA PHE A 210 17.42 17.39 4.84
C PHE A 210 18.77 17.00 4.22
N LEU A 211 18.81 15.99 3.34
CA LEU A 211 20.03 15.63 2.61
C LEU A 211 20.42 16.69 1.57
N THR A 212 19.44 17.38 1.00
CA THR A 212 19.67 18.43 -0.01
C THR A 212 19.87 19.81 0.63
N ASP A 213 19.20 20.08 1.75
CA ASP A 213 19.21 21.37 2.45
C ASP A 213 19.47 21.19 3.94
N ASN A 214 20.74 21.34 4.32
CA ASN A 214 21.19 21.29 5.70
C ASN A 214 20.64 22.46 6.56
N GLN A 215 20.31 23.60 5.96
CA GLN A 215 19.77 24.75 6.70
C GLN A 215 18.33 24.46 7.12
N LEU A 216 17.54 23.84 6.25
CA LEU A 216 16.18 23.41 6.56
C LEU A 216 16.14 22.49 7.80
N LEU A 217 17.08 21.55 7.91
CA LEU A 217 17.21 20.69 9.10
C LEU A 217 17.38 21.52 10.37
N ILE A 218 18.30 22.48 10.36
CA ILE A 218 18.60 23.32 11.52
C ILE A 218 17.39 24.18 11.91
N GLU A 219 16.72 24.77 10.93
CA GLU A 219 15.51 25.58 11.15
C GLU A 219 14.38 24.75 11.73
N MET A 220 14.00 23.65 11.06
CA MET A 220 12.91 22.79 11.51
C MET A 220 13.21 22.18 12.87
N ARG A 221 14.47 21.81 13.14
CA ARG A 221 14.85 21.31 14.46
C ARG A 221 14.66 22.36 15.55
N LYS A 222 15.02 23.61 15.30
CA LYS A 222 14.81 24.71 16.26
C LYS A 222 13.33 24.98 16.50
N ASP A 223 12.54 25.02 15.43
CA ASP A 223 11.09 25.26 15.49
C ASP A 223 10.35 24.13 16.21
N ALA A 224 10.86 22.90 16.11
CA ALA A 224 10.22 21.72 16.68
C ALA A 224 10.46 21.49 18.16
N LEU A 225 11.41 22.19 18.79
CA LEU A 225 11.75 22.01 20.20
C LEU A 225 10.50 22.19 21.08
N ASN A 226 10.16 21.15 21.84
CA ASN A 226 8.96 21.10 22.69
C ASN A 226 7.61 21.20 21.95
N SER A 227 7.58 20.94 20.63
CA SER A 227 6.36 20.85 19.85
C SER A 227 5.85 19.41 19.74
N SER A 228 4.58 19.23 19.35
CA SER A 228 4.01 17.91 19.02
C SER A 228 4.67 17.25 17.80
N GLN A 229 5.54 17.96 17.08
CA GLN A 229 6.26 17.49 15.89
C GLN A 229 7.69 17.05 16.22
N SER A 230 8.15 17.25 17.47
CA SER A 230 9.52 16.97 17.91
C SER A 230 9.95 15.53 17.57
N SER A 231 9.12 14.54 17.91
CA SER A 231 9.41 13.13 17.62
C SER A 231 9.52 12.85 16.12
N ALA A 232 8.64 13.42 15.30
CA ALA A 232 8.67 13.21 13.86
C ALA A 232 9.92 13.81 13.19
N ILE A 233 10.28 15.04 13.58
CA ILE A 233 11.47 15.72 13.07
C ILE A 233 12.74 15.02 13.58
N SER A 234 12.74 14.55 14.83
CA SER A 234 13.82 13.72 15.37
C SER A 234 13.98 12.44 14.54
N THR A 235 12.88 11.76 14.24
CA THR A 235 12.86 10.56 13.40
C THR A 235 13.43 10.86 12.01
N ALA A 236 13.00 11.94 11.36
CA ALA A 236 13.51 12.35 10.05
C ALA A 236 15.03 12.58 10.05
N ILE A 237 15.59 13.20 11.11
CA ILE A 237 17.04 13.38 11.27
C ILE A 237 17.74 12.02 11.44
N LEU A 238 17.19 11.14 12.27
CA LEU A 238 17.80 9.84 12.58
C LEU A 238 17.79 8.88 11.38
N LEU A 239 16.79 8.96 10.50
CA LEU A 239 16.72 8.14 9.27
C LEU A 239 17.85 8.42 8.27
N ILE A 240 18.52 9.58 8.37
CA ILE A 240 19.61 9.96 7.48
C ILE A 240 20.93 10.20 8.21
N CYS A 241 21.00 9.88 9.51
CA CYS A 241 22.17 10.22 10.33
C CYS A 241 23.46 9.54 9.84
N ASP A 242 23.36 8.40 9.18
CA ASP A 242 24.49 7.70 8.54
C ASP A 242 25.13 8.52 7.41
N LYS A 243 24.33 9.34 6.72
CA LYS A 243 24.75 10.23 5.62
C LYS A 243 25.13 11.64 6.07
N LEU A 244 24.78 12.03 7.30
CA LEU A 244 25.05 13.37 7.80
C LEU A 244 26.55 13.56 8.13
N PRO A 245 27.13 14.75 7.89
CA PRO A 245 28.48 15.10 8.33
C PRO A 245 28.65 15.12 9.86
N ASN A 246 29.91 15.03 10.35
CA ASN A 246 30.22 14.95 11.78
C ASN A 246 29.79 16.21 12.56
N GLU A 247 29.68 17.35 11.89
CA GLU A 247 29.21 18.62 12.44
C GLU A 247 27.77 18.52 12.98
N PHE A 248 26.98 17.57 12.48
CA PHE A 248 25.60 17.34 12.91
C PHE A 248 25.48 16.39 14.11
N SER A 249 26.58 15.90 14.68
CA SER A 249 26.57 14.94 15.79
C SER A 249 25.78 15.43 17.00
N SER A 250 25.81 16.73 17.31
CA SER A 250 25.02 17.31 18.41
C SER A 250 23.51 17.24 18.14
N TYR A 251 23.09 17.51 16.90
CA TYR A 251 21.70 17.41 16.48
C TYR A 251 21.21 15.96 16.50
N VAL A 252 22.04 15.00 16.06
CA VAL A 252 21.71 13.57 16.12
C VAL A 252 21.55 13.13 17.57
N ARG A 253 22.49 13.46 18.47
CA ARG A 253 22.38 13.11 19.90
C ARG A 253 21.13 13.69 20.55
N SER A 254 20.81 14.94 20.26
CA SER A 254 19.59 15.58 20.75
C SER A 254 18.33 14.96 20.14
N ALA A 255 18.35 14.57 18.86
CA ALA A 255 17.25 13.87 18.21
C ALA A 255 17.01 12.50 18.83
N VAL A 256 18.06 11.78 19.24
CA VAL A 256 17.92 10.52 20.00
C VAL A 256 17.16 10.75 21.30
N ASP A 257 17.51 11.79 22.06
CA ASP A 257 16.85 12.08 23.34
C ASP A 257 15.34 12.29 23.18
N GLU A 258 14.92 13.11 22.21
CA GLU A 258 13.50 13.38 21.91
C GLU A 258 12.77 12.17 21.29
N TRP A 259 13.47 11.41 20.44
CA TRP A 259 12.89 10.23 19.80
C TRP A 259 12.62 9.11 20.81
N LEU A 260 13.47 8.97 21.84
CA LEU A 260 13.27 7.99 22.91
C LEU A 260 12.01 8.25 23.74
N ASP A 261 11.48 9.48 23.79
CA ASP A 261 10.23 9.75 24.49
C ASP A 261 9.00 9.23 23.73
N SER A 262 9.04 9.26 22.39
CA SER A 262 7.98 8.73 21.53
C SER A 262 8.56 8.15 20.23
N PRO A 263 9.04 6.89 20.25
CA PRO A 263 9.74 6.30 19.12
C PRO A 263 8.81 6.05 17.93
N LEU A 264 9.08 6.73 16.81
CA LEU A 264 8.47 6.43 15.52
C LEU A 264 9.44 5.63 14.65
N PHE A 265 8.92 4.66 13.91
CA PHE A 265 9.66 3.87 12.90
C PHE A 265 10.97 3.27 13.42
N ALA A 266 10.91 2.65 14.60
CA ALA A 266 12.11 2.20 15.30
C ALA A 266 12.99 1.24 14.53
N ASN A 267 12.42 0.40 13.65
CA ASN A 267 13.20 -0.45 12.75
C ASN A 267 14.19 0.37 11.89
N ASP A 268 13.66 1.32 11.12
CA ASP A 268 14.43 2.10 10.16
C ASP A 268 15.41 3.05 10.86
N VAL A 269 15.00 3.61 12.01
CA VAL A 269 15.86 4.46 12.84
C VAL A 269 17.04 3.67 13.40
N LEU A 270 16.82 2.49 13.98
CA LEU A 270 17.89 1.67 14.55
C LEU A 270 18.87 1.21 13.47
N GLU A 271 18.36 0.83 12.30
CA GLU A 271 19.16 0.48 11.11
C GLU A 271 20.07 1.61 10.66
N SER A 272 19.55 2.85 10.63
CA SER A 272 20.30 4.03 10.23
C SER A 272 21.30 4.46 11.31
N LEU A 273 20.89 4.40 12.58
CA LEU A 273 21.67 4.86 13.73
C LEU A 273 22.89 3.98 14.01
N PHE A 274 22.75 2.67 13.85
CA PHE A 274 23.80 1.69 14.15
C PHE A 274 24.36 1.01 12.90
N ARG A 275 24.50 1.77 11.82
CA ARG A 275 25.13 1.33 10.59
C ARG A 275 26.64 1.30 10.75
N GLU A 276 27.27 0.16 10.45
CA GLU A 276 28.73 0.04 10.45
C GLU A 276 29.35 0.97 9.39
N ASN A 277 30.28 1.83 9.82
CA ASN A 277 31.07 2.65 8.92
C ASN A 277 32.23 1.86 8.31
N SER A 278 33.00 2.48 7.40
CA SER A 278 34.15 1.85 6.74
C SER A 278 35.28 1.43 7.70
N GLU A 279 35.29 1.98 8.91
CA GLU A 279 36.26 1.66 9.97
C GLU A 279 35.76 0.56 10.92
N GLY A 280 34.54 0.05 10.70
CA GLY A 280 33.90 -0.96 11.54
C GLY A 280 33.27 -0.42 12.84
N ASP A 281 33.21 0.90 13.01
CA ASP A 281 32.47 1.53 14.10
C ASP A 281 30.99 1.67 13.72
N PHE A 282 30.14 1.05 14.54
CA PHE A 282 28.68 1.09 14.39
C PHE A 282 28.03 2.16 15.27
N ASP A 283 28.73 2.75 16.25
CA ASP A 283 28.18 3.74 17.18
C ASP A 283 28.90 5.08 17.06
N ARG A 284 28.97 5.57 15.82
CA ARG A 284 29.58 6.85 15.44
C ARG A 284 29.19 8.01 16.36
N PHE A 285 27.95 8.01 16.87
CA PHE A 285 27.41 9.10 17.69
C PHE A 285 27.53 8.87 19.19
N VAL A 286 28.02 7.71 19.64
CA VAL A 286 28.17 7.32 21.06
C VAL A 286 26.83 7.38 21.79
N VAL A 287 25.82 6.73 21.22
CA VAL A 287 24.44 6.71 21.74
C VAL A 287 23.95 5.29 22.00
N TYR A 288 24.71 4.26 21.66
CA TYR A 288 24.29 2.88 21.76
C TYR A 288 23.87 2.49 23.18
N ASP A 289 24.70 2.76 24.18
CA ASP A 289 24.40 2.40 25.57
C ASP A 289 23.17 3.14 26.10
N LYS A 290 22.98 4.39 25.67
CA LYS A 290 21.79 5.18 26.02
C LYS A 290 20.53 4.54 25.44
N VAL A 291 20.51 4.24 24.15
CA VAL A 291 19.36 3.63 23.47
C VAL A 291 19.10 2.22 24.01
N ALA A 292 20.14 1.42 24.26
CA ALA A 292 20.02 0.10 24.87
C ALA A 292 19.45 0.17 26.29
N LEU A 293 19.84 1.16 27.10
CA LEU A 293 19.28 1.35 28.44
C LEU A 293 17.81 1.80 28.37
N ALA A 294 17.51 2.77 27.53
CA ALA A 294 16.16 3.29 27.34
C ALA A 294 15.20 2.23 26.79
N SER A 295 15.67 1.31 25.93
CA SER A 295 14.85 0.22 25.40
C SER A 295 14.12 -0.59 26.48
N LYS A 296 14.70 -0.70 27.67
CA LYS A 296 14.18 -1.49 28.79
C LYS A 296 12.91 -0.92 29.42
N ILE A 297 12.68 0.40 29.28
CA ILE A 297 11.52 1.09 29.85
C ILE A 297 10.34 1.19 28.87
N HIS A 298 10.55 0.85 27.59
CA HIS A 298 9.49 0.89 26.58
C HIS A 298 8.49 -0.27 26.72
N PRO A 299 7.29 -0.13 26.15
CA PRO A 299 6.28 -1.20 26.13
C PRO A 299 6.83 -2.50 25.56
N LYS A 300 6.45 -3.64 26.18
CA LYS A 300 6.96 -4.97 25.81
C LYS A 300 6.61 -5.40 24.38
N ASN A 301 5.55 -4.83 23.81
CA ASN A 301 5.12 -5.06 22.43
C ASN A 301 5.79 -4.11 21.42
N SER A 302 6.69 -3.23 21.85
CA SER A 302 7.40 -2.31 20.96
C SER A 302 8.63 -2.97 20.32
N ILE A 303 8.96 -2.53 19.09
CA ILE A 303 10.18 -2.97 18.39
C ILE A 303 11.42 -2.59 19.21
N LEU A 304 11.46 -1.38 19.80
CA LEU A 304 12.62 -0.90 20.55
C LEU A 304 12.92 -1.76 21.78
N TYR A 305 11.89 -2.14 22.56
CA TYR A 305 12.05 -3.04 23.70
C TYR A 305 12.60 -4.42 23.27
N ASN A 306 12.02 -5.00 22.21
CA ASN A 306 12.41 -6.32 21.73
C ASN A 306 13.80 -6.31 21.08
N TRP A 307 14.17 -5.25 20.37
CA TRP A 307 15.53 -5.03 19.89
C TRP A 307 16.54 -5.05 21.03
N GLY A 308 16.33 -4.22 22.05
CA GLY A 308 17.28 -4.10 23.17
C GLY A 308 17.40 -5.39 23.97
N ARG A 309 16.28 -6.09 24.19
CA ARG A 309 16.25 -7.42 24.80
C ARG A 309 17.01 -8.45 23.97
N TYR A 310 16.75 -8.50 22.67
CA TYR A 310 17.38 -9.47 21.79
C TYR A 310 18.90 -9.25 21.72
N VAL A 311 19.33 -8.00 21.54
CA VAL A 311 20.74 -7.59 21.54
C VAL A 311 21.43 -7.95 22.86
N MET A 312 20.77 -7.76 24.01
CA MET A 312 21.29 -8.16 25.32
C MET A 312 21.48 -9.68 25.41
N CYS A 313 20.50 -10.47 24.96
CA CYS A 313 20.62 -11.93 24.95
C CYS A 313 21.78 -12.39 24.06
N LEU A 314 21.97 -11.77 22.89
CA LEU A 314 23.08 -12.08 21.98
C LEU A 314 24.45 -11.72 22.58
N LYS A 315 24.57 -10.57 23.24
CA LYS A 315 25.82 -10.13 23.89
C LYS A 315 26.21 -11.02 25.06
N ASN A 316 25.24 -11.41 25.88
CA ASN A 316 25.46 -12.26 27.05
C ASN A 316 25.51 -13.76 26.72
N SER A 317 25.26 -14.14 25.47
CA SER A 317 25.08 -15.54 25.05
C SER A 317 24.03 -16.28 25.89
N GLU A 318 22.94 -15.57 26.24
CA GLU A 318 21.83 -16.12 27.02
C GLU A 318 20.96 -17.05 26.16
N LEU A 319 20.45 -18.12 26.77
CA LEU A 319 19.48 -19.00 26.13
C LEU A 319 18.15 -18.27 25.97
N ILE A 320 17.71 -18.13 24.73
CA ILE A 320 16.42 -17.51 24.40
C ILE A 320 15.33 -18.57 24.58
N SER A 321 14.31 -18.28 25.39
CA SER A 321 13.18 -19.20 25.59
C SER A 321 12.26 -19.25 24.36
N ASN A 322 11.48 -20.33 24.23
CA ASN A 322 10.51 -20.46 23.13
C ASN A 322 9.46 -19.34 23.11
N GLU A 323 9.12 -18.75 24.25
CA GLU A 323 8.23 -17.59 24.32
C GLU A 323 8.89 -16.35 23.72
N LEU A 324 10.13 -16.05 24.14
CA LEU A 324 10.88 -14.90 23.63
C LEU A 324 11.19 -15.02 22.14
N MET A 325 11.46 -16.24 21.64
CA MET A 325 11.61 -16.46 20.20
C MET A 325 10.36 -16.03 19.44
N ARG A 326 9.15 -16.35 19.94
CA ARG A 326 7.90 -15.96 19.29
C ARG A 326 7.68 -14.45 19.30
N ASP A 327 8.01 -13.79 20.41
CA ASP A 327 7.96 -12.33 20.52
C ASP A 327 8.89 -11.67 19.49
N PHE A 328 10.13 -12.17 19.36
CA PHE A 328 11.09 -11.67 18.39
C PHE A 328 10.68 -11.93 16.95
N ILE A 329 10.21 -13.14 16.62
CA ILE A 329 9.76 -13.47 15.27
C ILE A 329 8.54 -12.63 14.85
N SER A 330 7.63 -12.34 15.79
CA SER A 330 6.39 -11.62 15.49
C SER A 330 6.59 -10.11 15.30
N LEU A 331 7.61 -9.53 15.95
CA LEU A 331 7.81 -8.08 15.98
C LEU A 331 9.05 -7.59 15.22
N LEU A 332 10.12 -8.40 15.18
CA LEU A 332 11.40 -7.99 14.59
C LEU A 332 11.49 -8.38 13.11
N PRO A 333 12.09 -7.53 12.27
CA PRO A 333 12.36 -7.85 10.88
C PRO A 333 13.17 -9.14 10.71
N PHE A 334 12.90 -9.89 9.63
CA PHE A 334 13.57 -11.16 9.35
C PHE A 334 15.09 -11.04 9.30
N HIS A 335 15.62 -9.95 8.73
CA HIS A 335 17.06 -9.72 8.61
C HIS A 335 17.80 -9.54 9.94
N TRP A 336 17.06 -9.28 11.03
CA TRP A 336 17.65 -9.20 12.36
C TRP A 336 17.90 -10.56 12.99
N TRP A 337 17.11 -11.58 12.65
CA TRP A 337 17.13 -12.84 13.37
C TRP A 337 17.24 -14.09 12.50
N TYR A 338 17.22 -14.00 11.16
CA TYR A 338 17.23 -15.19 10.31
C TYR A 338 18.44 -16.10 10.52
N GLY A 339 19.56 -15.59 11.06
CA GLY A 339 20.70 -16.43 11.42
C GLY A 339 20.40 -17.48 12.49
N ASN A 340 19.37 -17.26 13.30
CA ASN A 340 18.87 -18.23 14.27
C ASN A 340 17.66 -19.03 13.75
N SER A 341 17.23 -18.84 12.49
CA SER A 341 15.96 -19.37 11.98
C SER A 341 15.88 -20.89 12.07
N SER A 342 16.96 -21.60 11.77
CA SER A 342 17.03 -23.08 11.87
C SER A 342 16.76 -23.56 13.29
N ASP A 343 17.55 -23.08 14.27
CA ASP A 343 17.43 -23.47 15.66
C ASP A 343 16.06 -23.10 16.24
N TRP A 344 15.57 -21.91 15.89
CA TRP A 344 14.27 -21.43 16.35
C TRP A 344 13.13 -22.27 15.79
N LEU A 345 13.19 -22.66 14.51
CA LEU A 345 12.19 -23.54 13.91
C LEU A 345 12.16 -24.91 14.60
N VAL A 346 13.32 -25.55 14.78
CA VAL A 346 13.42 -26.85 15.49
C VAL A 346 12.92 -26.75 16.92
N SER A 347 13.29 -25.68 17.64
CA SER A 347 12.88 -25.44 19.02
C SER A 347 11.37 -25.24 19.15
N GLN A 348 10.72 -24.53 18.21
CA GLN A 348 9.26 -24.38 18.20
C GLN A 348 8.56 -25.70 17.83
N LEU A 349 9.06 -26.45 16.85
CA LEU A 349 8.50 -27.76 16.45
C LEU A 349 8.57 -28.79 17.57
N SER A 350 9.56 -28.69 18.45
CA SER A 350 9.74 -29.59 19.60
C SER A 350 8.62 -29.49 20.65
N SER A 351 7.87 -28.38 20.68
CA SER A 351 6.79 -28.15 21.67
C SER A 351 5.40 -28.11 21.05
N SER A 352 4.38 -28.61 21.76
CA SER A 352 2.99 -28.55 21.27
C SER A 352 2.49 -27.11 21.13
N ALA A 353 2.88 -26.22 22.05
CA ALA A 353 2.56 -24.80 21.98
C ALA A 353 3.21 -24.12 20.77
N GLY A 354 4.49 -24.40 20.51
CA GLY A 354 5.21 -23.86 19.36
C GLY A 354 4.64 -24.33 18.03
N ARG A 355 4.25 -25.62 17.91
CA ARG A 355 3.56 -26.13 16.71
C ARG A 355 2.23 -25.44 16.43
N ARG A 356 1.42 -25.20 17.47
CA ARG A 356 0.14 -24.47 17.32
C ARG A 356 0.39 -23.04 16.87
N TRP A 357 1.35 -22.36 17.49
CA TRP A 357 1.71 -21.01 17.09
C TRP A 357 2.25 -20.96 15.66
N LEU A 358 3.16 -21.86 15.28
CA LEU A 358 3.70 -21.96 13.91
C LEU A 358 2.59 -22.12 12.86
N ALA A 359 1.54 -22.89 13.16
CA ALA A 359 0.43 -23.13 12.23
C ALA A 359 -0.30 -21.84 11.80
N GLU A 360 -0.22 -20.79 12.61
CA GLU A 360 -0.85 -19.49 12.38
C GLU A 360 0.07 -18.49 11.66
N GLN A 361 1.36 -18.81 11.45
CA GLN A 361 2.35 -17.85 10.93
C GLN A 361 2.69 -18.09 9.44
N ARG A 362 2.63 -17.03 8.63
CA ARG A 362 3.11 -17.04 7.23
C ARG A 362 4.58 -16.63 7.14
N ILE A 363 5.47 -17.45 7.68
CA ILE A 363 6.92 -17.16 7.65
C ILE A 363 7.55 -17.91 6.49
N PRO A 364 8.32 -17.24 5.61
CA PRO A 364 9.00 -17.88 4.49
C PRO A 364 10.27 -18.63 4.93
N TRP A 365 10.11 -19.64 5.80
CA TRP A 365 11.20 -20.47 6.35
C TRP A 365 12.23 -20.93 5.33
N PRO A 366 11.85 -21.38 4.11
CA PRO A 366 12.83 -21.77 3.10
C PRO A 366 13.76 -20.61 2.70
N GLY A 367 13.23 -19.39 2.58
CA GLY A 367 13.99 -18.19 2.25
C GLY A 367 14.82 -17.63 3.41
N LEU A 368 14.63 -18.13 4.63
CA LEU A 368 15.42 -17.75 5.80
C LEU A 368 16.57 -18.73 6.06
N ILE A 369 16.30 -20.03 5.92
CA ILE A 369 17.25 -21.11 6.28
C ILE A 369 18.24 -21.38 5.15
N PHE A 370 17.81 -21.38 3.88
CA PHE A 370 18.63 -21.80 2.74
C PHE A 370 19.36 -20.64 2.04
N ARG A 371 19.63 -19.55 2.77
CA ARG A 371 20.40 -18.37 2.30
C ARG A 371 21.88 -18.71 2.10
N LEU A 372 22.64 -17.88 1.39
CA LEU A 372 24.06 -18.15 1.14
C LEU A 372 24.93 -17.82 2.35
N ASP A 373 26.02 -18.56 2.51
CA ASP A 373 27.04 -18.26 3.53
C ASP A 373 27.66 -16.88 3.31
N GLY A 374 27.97 -16.20 4.42
CA GLY A 374 28.66 -14.91 4.39
C GLY A 374 27.76 -13.68 4.32
N GLU A 375 26.44 -13.85 4.11
CA GLU A 375 25.48 -12.74 4.20
C GLU A 375 25.52 -12.06 5.58
N ILE A 376 25.36 -10.73 5.64
CA ILE A 376 25.36 -10.00 6.92
C ILE A 376 23.96 -10.04 7.51
N TRP A 377 23.87 -10.41 8.78
CA TRP A 377 22.63 -10.49 9.55
C TRP A 377 22.81 -10.02 10.98
N GLY A 378 21.72 -9.96 11.73
CA GLY A 378 21.73 -9.59 13.14
C GLY A 378 21.05 -8.24 13.35
N PRO A 379 20.62 -7.91 14.58
CA PRO A 379 20.02 -6.63 14.86
C PRO A 379 21.06 -5.48 14.72
N PRO A 380 20.61 -4.23 14.51
CA PRO A 380 21.50 -3.07 14.50
C PRO A 380 22.33 -3.00 15.79
N GLY A 381 23.64 -2.74 15.65
CA GLY A 381 24.61 -2.78 16.75
C GLY A 381 25.11 -4.19 17.14
N PHE A 382 24.68 -5.24 16.44
CA PHE A 382 25.23 -6.59 16.58
C PHE A 382 25.09 -7.36 15.26
N ARG A 383 26.02 -7.13 14.31
CA ARG A 383 26.03 -7.83 13.03
C ARG A 383 26.98 -9.03 13.04
N LYS A 384 26.60 -10.08 12.33
CA LYS A 384 27.38 -11.31 12.13
C LYS A 384 27.28 -11.77 10.69
N LYS A 385 28.27 -12.55 10.26
CA LYS A 385 28.18 -13.30 9.01
C LYS A 385 27.29 -14.52 9.21
N PHE A 386 26.39 -14.74 8.26
CA PHE A 386 25.50 -15.88 8.24
C PHE A 386 26.32 -17.12 7.94
N VAL A 387 26.06 -18.15 8.72
CA VAL A 387 26.58 -19.49 8.49
C VAL A 387 25.34 -20.37 8.34
N ARG A 388 25.19 -20.96 7.18
CA ARG A 388 24.07 -21.81 6.83
C ARG A 388 24.08 -23.03 7.74
N GLN A 389 23.02 -23.14 8.53
CA GLN A 389 22.75 -24.28 9.39
C GLN A 389 21.43 -24.86 8.94
N ILE A 390 21.48 -26.02 8.29
CA ILE A 390 20.29 -26.68 7.77
C ILE A 390 19.91 -27.75 8.79
N PRO A 391 18.67 -27.73 9.32
CA PRO A 391 18.21 -28.75 10.25
C PRO A 391 18.10 -30.10 9.54
N ALA A 392 18.32 -31.19 10.28
CA ALA A 392 18.13 -32.52 9.72
C ALA A 392 16.64 -32.78 9.46
N SER A 393 16.33 -33.62 8.47
CA SER A 393 14.93 -33.98 8.17
C SER A 393 14.23 -34.62 9.37
N ASN A 394 14.99 -35.31 10.23
CA ASN A 394 14.53 -35.90 11.49
C ASN A 394 14.03 -34.86 12.50
N ASP A 395 14.69 -33.70 12.60
CA ASP A 395 14.29 -32.61 13.49
C ASP A 395 13.00 -31.92 13.02
N LEU A 396 12.66 -32.12 11.75
CA LEU A 396 11.51 -31.54 11.06
C LEU A 396 10.33 -32.51 10.90
N LEU A 397 10.39 -33.73 11.47
CA LEU A 397 9.36 -34.78 11.27
C LEU A 397 7.94 -34.39 11.69
N PHE A 398 7.80 -33.39 12.57
CA PHE A 398 6.49 -32.88 12.94
C PHE A 398 5.80 -32.14 11.78
N ILE A 399 6.54 -31.60 10.82
CA ILE A 399 6.00 -30.83 9.71
C ILE A 399 5.04 -31.68 8.86
N PRO A 400 5.41 -32.87 8.33
CA PRO A 400 4.48 -33.70 7.55
C PRO A 400 3.19 -34.08 8.28
N ILE A 401 3.26 -34.34 9.59
CA ILE A 401 2.10 -34.78 10.40
C ILE A 401 1.22 -33.64 10.93
N MET A 402 1.64 -32.38 10.81
CA MET A 402 0.78 -31.23 11.12
C MET A 402 -0.46 -31.23 10.21
N GLN A 403 -1.60 -30.82 10.77
CA GLN A 403 -2.81 -30.60 9.98
C GLN A 403 -2.59 -29.47 8.97
N ASP A 404 -3.43 -29.45 7.92
CA ASP A 404 -3.41 -28.36 6.96
C ASP A 404 -3.68 -27.03 7.67
N CYS A 405 -2.79 -26.08 7.45
CA CYS A 405 -2.79 -24.79 8.10
C CYS A 405 -2.09 -23.77 7.20
N VAL A 406 -2.19 -22.50 7.59
CA VAL A 406 -1.68 -21.38 6.81
C VAL A 406 -0.16 -21.44 6.60
N ALA A 407 0.57 -22.05 7.53
CA ALA A 407 2.02 -22.21 7.46
C ALA A 407 2.50 -23.48 6.72
N LYS A 408 1.58 -24.41 6.42
CA LYS A 408 1.92 -25.78 6.02
C LYS A 408 2.81 -25.83 4.79
N ASP A 409 2.51 -25.03 3.76
CA ASP A 409 3.27 -25.04 2.50
C ASP A 409 4.72 -24.58 2.69
N TYR A 410 4.93 -23.51 3.46
CA TYR A 410 6.29 -23.01 3.79
C TYR A 410 7.10 -24.03 4.59
N LEU A 411 6.47 -24.68 5.57
CA LEU A 411 7.09 -25.71 6.38
C LEU A 411 7.42 -26.95 5.55
N MET A 412 6.48 -27.43 4.72
CA MET A 412 6.69 -28.58 3.85
C MET A 412 7.78 -28.33 2.82
N ASP A 413 7.87 -27.12 2.27
CA ASP A 413 8.98 -26.76 1.38
C ASP A 413 10.33 -26.78 2.12
N THR A 414 10.39 -26.36 3.39
CA THR A 414 11.60 -26.47 4.21
C THR A 414 11.98 -27.94 4.47
N TYR A 415 10.99 -28.78 4.79
CA TYR A 415 11.19 -30.22 4.98
C TYR A 415 11.67 -30.91 3.70
N ASP A 416 11.06 -30.62 2.56
CA ASP A 416 11.43 -31.21 1.27
C ASP A 416 12.85 -30.81 0.85
N LEU A 417 13.25 -29.56 1.09
CA LEU A 417 14.61 -29.09 0.82
C LEU A 417 15.64 -29.76 1.74
N ALA A 418 15.38 -29.86 3.04
CA ALA A 418 16.26 -30.55 3.98
C ALA A 418 16.41 -32.04 3.62
N SER A 419 15.29 -32.70 3.30
CA SER A 419 15.27 -34.10 2.86
C SER A 419 16.03 -34.32 1.56
N LYS A 420 16.00 -33.36 0.62
CA LYS A 420 16.76 -33.42 -0.64
C LYS A 420 18.27 -33.36 -0.44
N ILE A 421 18.74 -32.66 0.59
CA ILE A 421 20.16 -32.60 0.92
C ILE A 421 20.64 -33.94 1.45
N GLU A 422 19.82 -34.61 2.27
CA GLU A 422 20.14 -35.91 2.84
C GLU A 422 19.99 -37.06 1.83
N ASP A 423 18.96 -37.01 0.99
CA ASP A 423 18.71 -37.97 -0.10
C ASP A 423 18.58 -37.27 -1.46
N SER A 424 19.62 -37.42 -2.28
CA SER A 424 19.67 -36.91 -3.65
C SER A 424 18.52 -37.39 -4.54
N ASN A 425 17.84 -38.50 -4.23
CA ASN A 425 16.68 -39.00 -4.99
C ASN A 425 15.34 -38.40 -4.54
N PHE A 426 15.31 -37.70 -3.41
CA PHE A 426 14.10 -37.08 -2.89
C PHE A 426 13.51 -36.09 -3.91
N ARG A 427 12.19 -36.03 -4.04
CA ARG A 427 11.51 -35.12 -4.98
C ARG A 427 10.99 -33.91 -4.22
N ILE A 428 11.45 -32.73 -4.62
CA ILE A 428 10.92 -31.47 -4.09
C ILE A 428 9.60 -31.16 -4.79
N THR A 429 8.54 -30.94 -4.01
CA THR A 429 7.29 -30.38 -4.52
C THR A 429 7.26 -28.91 -4.17
N ALA A 430 7.49 -28.02 -5.13
CA ALA A 430 7.51 -26.59 -4.87
C ALA A 430 6.09 -26.06 -4.59
N ARG A 431 5.78 -25.70 -3.35
CA ARG A 431 4.45 -25.20 -2.94
C ARG A 431 4.39 -23.68 -2.87
N THR A 432 5.44 -23.05 -2.36
CA THR A 432 5.48 -21.59 -2.11
C THR A 432 6.09 -20.79 -3.24
N HIS A 433 7.07 -21.36 -3.95
CA HIS A 433 7.69 -20.73 -5.11
C HIS A 433 8.21 -21.78 -6.11
N PRO A 434 7.87 -21.69 -7.42
CA PRO A 434 8.29 -22.67 -8.44
C PRO A 434 9.80 -22.93 -8.58
N LYS A 435 10.65 -22.00 -8.11
CA LYS A 435 12.11 -22.01 -8.29
C LYS A 435 12.86 -22.27 -6.98
N ILE A 436 12.14 -22.63 -5.91
CA ILE A 436 12.71 -22.85 -4.58
C ILE A 436 13.85 -23.88 -4.55
N GLY A 437 13.81 -24.90 -5.40
CA GLY A 437 14.84 -25.93 -5.49
C GLY A 437 16.21 -25.41 -5.97
N PHE A 438 16.29 -24.19 -6.54
CA PHE A 438 17.56 -23.58 -6.89
C PHE A 438 18.39 -23.19 -5.65
N LEU A 439 17.77 -22.96 -4.50
CA LEU A 439 18.48 -22.62 -3.25
C LEU A 439 19.48 -23.70 -2.79
N LEU A 440 19.31 -24.94 -3.27
CA LEU A 440 20.22 -26.06 -3.00
C LEU A 440 21.35 -26.22 -4.02
N ARG A 441 21.26 -25.56 -5.19
CA ARG A 441 22.21 -25.73 -6.29
C ARG A 441 23.38 -24.80 -6.14
N GLU A 442 24.53 -25.23 -6.65
CA GLU A 442 25.70 -24.37 -6.78
C GLU A 442 25.40 -23.19 -7.70
N LEU A 443 25.92 -22.01 -7.37
CA LEU A 443 25.66 -20.77 -8.11
C LEU A 443 25.95 -20.88 -9.61
N ASN A 444 26.95 -21.68 -10.00
CA ASN A 444 27.32 -21.91 -11.39
C ASN A 444 26.15 -22.46 -12.23
N GLU A 445 25.27 -23.26 -11.63
CA GLU A 445 24.14 -23.91 -12.28
C GLU A 445 22.88 -23.03 -12.36
N TRP A 446 22.90 -21.85 -11.75
CA TRP A 446 21.76 -20.94 -11.75
C TRP A 446 21.58 -20.28 -13.12
N PRO A 447 20.36 -20.29 -13.69
CA PRO A 447 20.06 -19.50 -14.87
C PRO A 447 19.95 -18.02 -14.51
N ASP A 448 20.01 -17.14 -15.52
CA ASP A 448 19.74 -15.72 -15.35
C ASP A 448 18.24 -15.50 -15.10
N PHE A 449 17.90 -15.08 -13.89
CA PHE A 449 16.53 -14.76 -13.53
C PHE A 449 16.20 -13.30 -13.81
N SER A 450 15.03 -13.05 -14.40
CA SER A 450 14.47 -11.71 -14.53
C SER A 450 13.68 -11.31 -13.28
N VAL A 451 13.44 -10.01 -13.10
CA VAL A 451 12.64 -9.45 -11.98
C VAL A 451 11.25 -10.11 -11.85
N LYS A 452 10.69 -10.66 -12.94
CA LYS A 452 9.40 -11.36 -12.93
C LYS A 452 9.34 -12.52 -11.92
N ILE A 453 10.49 -13.12 -11.57
CA ILE A 453 10.55 -14.22 -10.61
C ILE A 453 9.95 -13.84 -9.25
N ILE A 454 10.06 -12.56 -8.84
CA ILE A 454 9.51 -12.06 -7.58
C ILE A 454 7.98 -12.20 -7.53
N SER A 455 7.31 -12.17 -8.69
CA SER A 455 5.85 -12.28 -8.82
C SER A 455 5.34 -13.70 -9.11
N GLU A 456 6.23 -14.69 -9.30
CA GLU A 456 5.85 -16.07 -9.66
C GLU A 456 5.36 -16.92 -8.47
N GLY A 457 5.54 -16.44 -7.24
CA GLY A 457 5.20 -17.14 -6.00
C GLY A 457 5.35 -16.22 -4.80
N ASP A 458 5.84 -16.75 -3.67
CA ASP A 458 6.16 -15.92 -2.51
C ASP A 458 7.24 -14.88 -2.86
N ALA A 459 6.91 -13.60 -2.66
CA ALA A 459 7.77 -12.48 -3.03
C ALA A 459 9.08 -12.43 -2.22
N THR A 460 9.09 -12.92 -0.98
CA THR A 460 10.31 -12.93 -0.15
C THR A 460 11.31 -13.97 -0.67
N ILE A 461 10.82 -15.17 -0.99
CA ILE A 461 11.63 -16.23 -1.61
C ILE A 461 12.08 -15.80 -3.02
N GLY A 462 11.20 -15.19 -3.80
CA GLY A 462 11.52 -14.69 -5.13
C GLY A 462 12.57 -13.58 -5.12
N ALA A 463 12.48 -12.65 -4.17
CA ALA A 463 13.48 -11.59 -3.97
C ALA A 463 14.85 -12.15 -3.56
N LEU A 464 14.89 -13.20 -2.73
CA LEU A 464 16.14 -13.90 -2.39
C LEU A 464 16.77 -14.54 -3.62
N ILE A 465 15.99 -15.31 -4.38
CA ILE A 465 16.49 -15.99 -5.59
C ILE A 465 16.98 -14.97 -6.61
N PHE A 466 16.23 -13.90 -6.83
CA PHE A 466 16.64 -12.81 -7.70
C PHE A 466 17.93 -12.15 -7.21
N GLY A 467 18.04 -11.83 -5.92
CA GLY A 467 19.22 -11.21 -5.33
C GLY A 467 20.48 -12.06 -5.48
N ILE A 468 20.37 -13.38 -5.24
CA ILE A 468 21.46 -14.33 -5.44
C ILE A 468 21.90 -14.37 -6.91
N SER A 469 20.94 -14.47 -7.84
CA SER A 469 21.23 -14.47 -9.28
C SER A 469 21.86 -13.16 -9.75
N TYR A 470 21.43 -12.03 -9.20
CA TYR A 470 22.01 -10.73 -9.53
C TYR A 470 23.45 -10.60 -9.01
N TYR A 471 23.71 -11.05 -7.78
CA TYR A 471 25.06 -11.09 -7.22
C TYR A 471 26.01 -11.98 -8.03
N LYS A 472 25.52 -13.12 -8.53
CA LYS A 472 26.27 -13.98 -9.45
C LYS A 472 26.71 -13.22 -10.70
N ASN A 473 25.87 -12.35 -11.25
CA ASN A 473 26.16 -11.66 -12.52
C ASN A 473 27.06 -10.42 -12.36
N LEU A 474 27.24 -9.94 -11.13
CA LEU A 474 28.14 -8.84 -10.81
C LEU A 474 29.60 -9.29 -10.57
N ASN A 475 29.81 -10.56 -10.22
CA ASN A 475 31.11 -11.18 -10.02
C ASN A 475 31.47 -12.08 -11.19
#